data_AF-A0A2T4S545-F1
#
_entry.id   AF-A0A2T4S545-F1
#
_cell.length_a   1.000
_cell.length_b   1.000
_cell.length_c   1.000
_cell.angle_alpha   90.00
_cell.angle_beta   90.00
_cell.angle_gamma   90.00
#
_symmetry.space_group_name_H-M   'P 1'
#
loop_
_entity.id
_entity.type
_entity.pdbx_description
1 polymer ?
#
loop_
_entity_poly.entity_id
_entity_poly.type
_entity_poly.pdbx_seq_one_letter_code
_entity_poly.pdbx_strand_id
1 'polypeptide(L)'
;VNKELYTTNSVKVLTDSETAGQNVVDNAANKTTQEIEEATKALKDAQANLVSKADKTELVKALEKAKTLGDLVATDKEDKAVQDAVTAGEAVNEDHNVTQEQVANATKAINDAIAAKERQDALDVLTKAIKEANSVFKDEYKPNTVTPLEEAVKA
;
A
#
# COMPACT_ATOMS: atom_id res chain seq x y z
N VAL A 1 27.90 8.05 8.46
CA VAL A 1 26.79 7.27 7.83
C VAL A 1 25.61 8.22 7.63
N ASN A 2 24.97 8.24 6.45
CA ASN A 2 23.72 8.98 6.28
C ASN A 2 22.56 8.17 6.88
N LYS A 3 22.17 8.49 8.12
CA LYS A 3 21.16 7.75 8.90
C LYS A 3 19.76 7.82 8.26
N GLU A 4 19.47 8.83 7.43
CA GLU A 4 18.17 9.01 6.78
C GLU A 4 17.80 7.89 5.80
N LEU A 5 18.79 7.15 5.29
CA LEU A 5 18.60 6.05 4.35
C LEU A 5 18.25 4.71 5.02
N TYR A 6 18.26 4.66 6.35
CA TYR A 6 18.09 3.43 7.12
C TYR A 6 16.84 3.50 8.01
N THR A 7 16.31 2.34 8.36
CA THR A 7 15.12 2.21 9.20
C THR A 7 15.36 2.84 10.57
N THR A 8 14.32 3.44 11.15
CA THR A 8 14.41 4.09 12.47
C THR A 8 14.90 3.11 13.54
N ASN A 9 14.47 1.86 13.49
CA ASN A 9 14.90 0.82 14.43
C ASN A 9 16.40 0.53 14.33
N SER A 10 16.95 0.35 13.12
CA SER A 10 18.38 0.06 12.97
C SER A 10 19.26 1.28 13.32
N VAL A 11 18.79 2.49 12.99
CA VAL A 11 19.44 3.75 13.39
C VAL A 11 19.44 3.93 14.91
N LYS A 12 18.37 3.52 15.60
CA LYS A 12 18.31 3.57 17.06
C LYS A 12 19.39 2.68 17.69
N VAL A 13 19.55 1.45 17.21
CA VAL A 13 20.61 0.53 17.69
C VAL A 13 22.00 1.12 17.49
N LEU A 14 22.27 1.75 16.34
CA LEU A 14 23.53 2.44 16.10
C LEU A 14 23.72 3.61 17.07
N THR A 15 22.70 4.44 17.28
CA THR A 15 22.77 5.62 18.15
C THR A 15 22.95 5.24 19.63
N ASP A 16 22.29 4.17 20.09
CA ASP A 16 22.49 3.62 21.43
C ASP A 16 23.94 3.09 21.61
N SER A 17 24.49 2.44 20.57
CA SER A 17 25.88 1.94 20.59
C SER A 17 26.91 3.07 20.53
N GLU A 18 26.63 4.15 19.78
CA GLU A 18 27.44 5.38 19.77
C GLU A 18 27.47 6.01 21.17
N THR A 19 26.32 6.10 21.84
CA THR A 19 26.20 6.63 23.21
C THR A 19 26.96 5.77 24.21
N ALA A 20 26.82 4.44 24.12
CA ALA A 20 27.55 3.51 24.98
C ALA A 20 29.07 3.59 24.76
N GLY A 21 29.51 3.67 23.50
CA GLY A 21 30.92 3.87 23.15
C GLY A 21 31.47 5.18 23.69
N GLN A 22 30.72 6.28 23.59
CA GLN A 22 31.13 7.58 24.13
C GLN A 22 31.27 7.52 25.66
N ASN A 23 30.34 6.86 26.36
CA ASN A 23 30.44 6.68 27.81
C ASN A 23 31.70 5.88 28.22
N VAL A 24 32.13 4.92 27.40
CA VAL A 24 33.38 4.18 27.62
C VAL A 24 34.60 5.10 27.42
N VAL A 25 34.59 5.95 26.40
CA VAL A 25 35.65 6.94 26.16
C VAL A 25 35.73 7.95 27.31
N ASP A 26 34.60 8.50 27.73
CA ASP A 26 34.53 9.51 28.79
C ASP A 26 35.00 8.96 30.16
N ASN A 27 34.85 7.65 30.38
CA ASN A 27 35.26 6.97 31.60
C ASN A 27 36.47 6.04 31.40
N ALA A 28 37.30 6.27 30.38
CA ALA A 28 38.33 5.32 29.94
C ALA A 28 39.29 4.86 31.06
N ALA A 29 39.62 5.74 32.02
CA ALA A 29 40.49 5.39 33.15
C ALA A 29 39.92 4.30 34.08
N ASN A 30 38.59 4.12 34.06
CA ASN A 30 37.86 3.13 34.86
C ASN A 30 37.39 1.93 34.03
N LYS A 31 37.87 1.81 32.78
CA LYS A 31 37.47 0.75 31.85
C LYS A 31 38.60 -0.22 31.59
N THR A 32 38.25 -1.49 31.56
CA THR A 32 39.14 -2.58 31.17
C THR A 32 39.30 -2.65 29.65
N THR A 33 40.38 -3.28 29.18
CA THR A 33 40.55 -3.57 27.75
C THR A 33 39.37 -4.34 27.17
N GLN A 34 38.85 -5.32 27.92
CA GLN A 34 37.69 -6.11 27.50
C GLN A 34 36.44 -5.24 27.31
N GLU A 35 36.12 -4.36 28.25
CA GLU A 35 34.96 -3.45 28.11
C GLU A 35 35.09 -2.52 26.89
N ILE A 36 36.31 -2.06 26.59
CA ILE A 36 36.59 -1.23 25.41
C ILE A 36 36.41 -2.03 24.12
N GLU A 37 36.90 -3.28 24.09
CA GLU A 37 36.73 -4.19 22.95
C GLU A 37 35.27 -4.57 22.71
N GLU A 38 34.51 -4.82 23.79
CA GLU A 38 33.07 -5.11 23.73
C GLU A 38 32.29 -3.91 23.17
N ALA A 39 32.53 -2.69 23.66
CA ALA A 39 31.90 -1.49 23.13
C ALA A 39 32.27 -1.24 21.65
N THR A 40 33.54 -1.47 21.29
CA THR A 40 34.02 -1.38 19.91
C THR A 40 33.30 -2.39 19.01
N LYS A 41 33.15 -3.63 19.47
CA LYS A 41 32.45 -4.69 18.75
C LYS A 41 30.97 -4.35 18.59
N ALA A 42 30.31 -3.93 19.66
CA ALA A 42 28.89 -3.55 19.62
C ALA A 42 28.63 -2.42 18.62
N LEU A 43 29.48 -1.39 18.58
CA LEU A 43 29.37 -0.30 17.61
C LEU A 43 29.55 -0.77 16.17
N LYS A 44 30.56 -1.62 15.91
CA LYS A 44 30.80 -2.19 14.56
C LYS A 44 29.65 -3.10 14.12
N ASP A 45 29.15 -3.93 15.04
CA ASP A 45 28.02 -4.82 14.77
C ASP A 45 26.74 -4.00 14.49
N ALA A 46 26.48 -2.94 15.25
CA ALA A 46 25.35 -2.03 15.01
C ALA A 46 25.46 -1.32 13.65
N GLN A 47 26.67 -0.91 13.26
CA GLN A 47 26.92 -0.32 11.94
C GLN A 47 26.69 -1.32 10.80
N ALA A 48 27.13 -2.57 10.96
CA ALA A 48 26.96 -3.62 9.97
C ALA A 48 25.50 -4.09 9.82
N ASN A 49 24.71 -3.98 10.90
CA ASN A 49 23.30 -4.38 10.95
C ASN A 49 22.31 -3.24 10.65
N LEU A 50 22.79 -2.14 10.07
CA LEU A 50 21.90 -1.11 9.53
C LEU A 50 21.02 -1.67 8.43
N VAL A 51 19.72 -1.37 8.47
CA VAL A 51 18.73 -1.87 7.52
C VAL A 51 18.26 -0.71 6.66
N SER A 52 18.42 -0.77 5.35
CA SER A 52 17.96 0.29 4.44
C SER A 52 16.43 0.41 4.46
N LYS A 53 15.92 1.64 4.32
CA LYS A 53 14.48 1.86 4.12
C LYS A 53 14.02 1.20 2.82
N ALA A 54 12.80 0.66 2.81
CA ALA A 54 12.16 0.18 1.60
C ALA A 54 11.87 1.34 0.62
N ASP A 55 11.95 1.07 -0.68
CA ASP A 55 11.52 2.00 -1.73
C ASP A 55 9.99 1.95 -1.86
N LYS A 56 9.36 3.11 -1.71
CA LYS A 56 7.90 3.31 -1.69
C LYS A 56 7.35 4.00 -2.95
N THR A 57 8.18 4.19 -3.98
CA THR A 57 7.79 4.94 -5.18
C THR A 57 6.52 4.41 -5.83
N GLU A 58 6.39 3.09 -6.01
CA GLU A 58 5.20 2.49 -6.62
C GLU A 58 3.98 2.50 -5.69
N LEU A 59 4.18 2.38 -4.38
CA LEU A 59 3.09 2.51 -3.40
C LEU A 59 2.47 3.91 -3.46
N VAL A 60 3.31 4.95 -3.50
CA VAL A 60 2.84 6.33 -3.63
C VAL A 60 2.06 6.51 -4.94
N LYS A 61 2.53 5.97 -6.07
CA LYS A 61 1.77 6.04 -7.33
C LYS A 61 0.41 5.34 -7.24
N ALA A 62 0.33 4.18 -6.60
CA ALA A 62 -0.93 3.45 -6.41
C ALA A 62 -1.91 4.24 -5.52
N LEU A 63 -1.41 4.85 -4.44
CA LEU A 63 -2.20 5.74 -3.58
C LEU A 63 -2.70 6.97 -4.34
N GLU A 64 -1.86 7.61 -5.15
CA GLU A 64 -2.27 8.74 -5.99
C GLU A 64 -3.32 8.33 -7.03
N LYS A 65 -3.19 7.13 -7.66
CA LYS A 65 -4.23 6.61 -8.56
C LYS A 65 -5.56 6.43 -7.82
N ALA A 66 -5.54 5.85 -6.63
CA ALA A 66 -6.76 5.64 -5.84
C ALA A 66 -7.49 6.96 -5.52
N LYS A 67 -6.75 8.03 -5.23
CA LYS A 67 -7.33 9.38 -4.98
C LYS A 67 -8.09 9.95 -6.17
N THR A 68 -7.82 9.49 -7.39
CA THR A 68 -8.52 9.98 -8.60
C THR A 68 -9.90 9.36 -8.81
N LEU A 69 -10.28 8.35 -8.03
CA LEU A 69 -11.54 7.62 -8.21
C LEU A 69 -12.80 8.39 -7.77
N GLY A 70 -12.64 9.58 -7.19
CA GLY A 70 -13.74 10.40 -6.70
C GLY A 70 -14.29 9.90 -5.36
N ASP A 71 -15.55 10.23 -5.05
CA ASP A 71 -16.18 9.85 -3.78
C ASP A 71 -16.52 8.36 -3.75
N LEU A 72 -15.87 7.63 -2.85
CA LEU A 72 -16.10 6.20 -2.62
C LEU A 72 -17.20 6.00 -1.58
N VAL A 73 -18.17 5.14 -1.88
CA VAL A 73 -19.32 4.83 -1.03
C VAL A 73 -19.01 3.61 -0.18
N ALA A 74 -18.82 3.79 1.13
CA ALA A 74 -18.43 2.71 2.04
C ALA A 74 -19.44 1.54 2.17
N THR A 75 -20.70 1.73 1.74
CA THR A 75 -21.70 0.66 1.66
C THR A 75 -21.63 -0.13 0.36
N ASP A 76 -20.98 0.41 -0.67
CA ASP A 76 -20.61 -0.34 -1.86
C ASP A 76 -19.36 -1.18 -1.55
N LYS A 77 -19.38 -2.44 -1.99
CA LYS A 77 -18.38 -3.43 -1.57
C LYS A 77 -17.02 -3.15 -2.19
N GLU A 78 -16.99 -2.80 -3.47
CA GLU A 78 -15.78 -2.54 -4.23
C GLU A 78 -15.16 -1.20 -3.82
N ASP A 79 -15.98 -0.18 -3.58
CA ASP A 79 -15.54 1.11 -3.01
C ASP A 79 -14.92 0.94 -1.62
N LYS A 80 -15.58 0.15 -0.76
CA LYS A 80 -15.04 -0.19 0.56
C LYS A 80 -13.71 -0.92 0.45
N ALA A 81 -13.56 -1.84 -0.49
CA ALA A 81 -12.30 -2.56 -0.70
C ALA A 81 -11.16 -1.61 -1.10
N VAL A 82 -11.44 -0.61 -1.94
CA VAL A 82 -10.46 0.44 -2.28
C VAL A 82 -10.11 1.27 -1.04
N GLN A 83 -11.10 1.71 -0.26
CA GLN A 83 -10.86 2.49 0.97
C GLN A 83 -9.98 1.71 1.97
N ASP A 84 -10.32 0.45 2.24
CA ASP A 84 -9.57 -0.40 3.17
C ASP A 84 -8.12 -0.61 2.69
N ALA A 85 -7.93 -0.85 1.38
CA ALA A 85 -6.60 -1.01 0.79
C ALA A 85 -5.77 0.28 0.83
N VAL A 86 -6.40 1.45 0.61
CA VAL A 86 -5.76 2.76 0.73
C VAL A 86 -5.33 3.01 2.18
N THR A 87 -6.20 2.80 3.16
CA THR A 87 -5.83 2.97 4.58
C THR A 87 -4.67 2.07 4.98
N ALA A 88 -4.68 0.80 4.55
CA ALA A 88 -3.57 -0.11 4.80
C ALA A 88 -2.27 0.35 4.09
N GLY A 89 -2.37 0.84 2.87
CA GLY A 89 -1.25 1.38 2.12
C GLY A 89 -0.67 2.66 2.70
N GLU A 90 -1.49 3.55 3.25
CA GLU A 90 -1.05 4.76 3.95
C GLU A 90 -0.26 4.41 5.21
N ALA A 91 -0.75 3.44 6.00
CA ALA A 91 -0.01 2.95 7.17
C ALA A 91 1.37 2.38 6.79
N VAL A 92 1.46 1.60 5.70
CA VAL A 92 2.74 1.13 5.17
C VAL A 92 3.60 2.28 4.65
N ASN A 93 2.99 3.32 4.06
CA ASN A 93 3.71 4.47 3.52
C ASN A 93 4.34 5.34 4.62
N GLU A 94 3.71 5.42 5.79
CA GLU A 94 4.19 6.18 6.94
C GLU A 94 5.24 5.42 7.78
N ASP A 95 5.20 4.09 7.82
CA ASP A 95 6.13 3.31 8.64
C ASP A 95 7.54 3.22 8.03
N HIS A 96 8.54 3.76 8.73
CA HIS A 96 9.95 3.78 8.33
C HIS A 96 10.69 2.45 8.54
N ASN A 97 10.02 1.41 9.04
CA ASN A 97 10.62 0.11 9.35
C ASN A 97 10.04 -1.03 8.50
N VAL A 98 9.17 -0.72 7.55
CA VAL A 98 8.57 -1.72 6.65
C VAL A 98 9.62 -2.38 5.76
N THR A 99 9.35 -3.64 5.42
CA THR A 99 10.13 -4.39 4.44
C THR A 99 9.69 -4.05 3.02
N GLN A 100 10.56 -4.32 2.05
CA GLN A 100 10.20 -4.18 0.63
C GLN A 100 9.01 -5.07 0.25
N GLU A 101 8.85 -6.23 0.89
CA GLU A 101 7.72 -7.13 0.67
C GLU A 101 6.41 -6.52 1.17
N GLN A 102 6.39 -5.89 2.35
CA GLN A 102 5.20 -5.20 2.86
C GLN A 102 4.77 -4.05 1.93
N VAL A 103 5.74 -3.29 1.40
CA VAL A 103 5.47 -2.24 0.41
C VAL A 103 4.89 -2.83 -0.89
N ALA A 104 5.49 -3.91 -1.40
CA ALA A 104 5.00 -4.58 -2.61
C ALA A 104 3.59 -5.15 -2.44
N ASN A 105 3.31 -5.77 -1.29
CA ASN A 105 1.99 -6.33 -0.98
C ASN A 105 0.92 -5.23 -0.86
N ALA A 106 1.22 -4.12 -0.18
CA ALA A 106 0.31 -2.98 -0.11
C ALA A 106 0.03 -2.36 -1.48
N THR A 107 1.08 -2.18 -2.29
CA THR A 107 0.97 -1.69 -3.67
C THR A 107 0.06 -2.59 -4.51
N LYS A 108 0.26 -3.91 -4.42
CA LYS A 108 -0.56 -4.89 -5.13
C LYS A 108 -2.02 -4.84 -4.66
N ALA A 109 -2.27 -4.79 -3.35
CA ALA A 109 -3.61 -4.75 -2.80
C ALA A 109 -4.41 -3.53 -3.29
N ILE A 110 -3.78 -2.34 -3.32
CA ILE A 110 -4.42 -1.13 -3.86
C ILE A 110 -4.74 -1.31 -5.34
N ASN A 111 -3.77 -1.73 -6.16
CA ASN A 111 -3.98 -1.88 -7.60
C ASN A 111 -5.07 -2.92 -7.93
N ASP A 112 -5.10 -4.03 -7.19
CA ASP A 112 -6.12 -5.07 -7.35
C ASP A 112 -7.52 -4.55 -6.97
N ALA A 113 -7.64 -3.79 -5.88
CA ALA A 113 -8.92 -3.20 -5.46
C ALA A 113 -9.43 -2.18 -6.49
N ILE A 114 -8.54 -1.33 -7.02
CA ILE A 114 -8.87 -0.37 -8.09
C ILE A 114 -9.38 -1.12 -9.33
N ALA A 115 -8.68 -2.16 -9.77
CA ALA A 115 -9.08 -2.94 -10.94
C ALA A 115 -10.42 -3.67 -10.73
N ALA A 116 -10.68 -4.16 -9.52
CA ALA A 116 -11.95 -4.78 -9.16
C ALA A 116 -13.11 -3.78 -9.24
N LYS A 117 -12.91 -2.56 -8.71
CA LYS A 117 -13.88 -1.47 -8.83
C LYS A 117 -14.15 -1.09 -10.28
N GLU A 118 -13.10 -0.79 -11.06
CA GLU A 118 -13.23 -0.39 -12.48
C GLU A 118 -14.03 -1.44 -13.28
N ARG A 119 -13.80 -2.72 -13.00
CA ARG A 119 -14.56 -3.83 -13.60
C ARG A 119 -16.02 -3.84 -13.17
N GLN A 120 -16.31 -3.63 -11.89
CA GLN A 120 -17.68 -3.65 -11.37
C GLN A 120 -18.49 -2.46 -11.86
N ASP A 121 -17.90 -1.26 -11.86
CA ASP A 121 -18.51 -0.04 -12.40
C ASP A 121 -18.94 -0.26 -13.87
N ALA A 122 -18.07 -0.87 -14.69
CA ALA A 122 -18.39 -1.20 -16.08
C ALA A 122 -19.54 -2.23 -16.20
N LEU A 123 -19.58 -3.22 -15.31
CA LEU A 123 -20.64 -4.23 -15.28
C LEU A 123 -22.00 -3.64 -14.89
N ASP A 124 -22.02 -2.68 -13.96
CA ASP A 124 -23.24 -1.99 -13.52
C ASP A 124 -23.82 -1.12 -14.64
N VAL A 125 -22.95 -0.41 -15.38
CA VAL A 125 -23.35 0.35 -16.57
C VAL A 125 -23.98 -0.57 -17.62
N LEU A 126 -23.35 -1.71 -17.93
CA LEU A 126 -23.89 -2.68 -18.89
C LEU A 126 -25.23 -3.25 -18.40
N THR A 127 -25.32 -3.62 -17.13
CA THR A 127 -26.54 -4.17 -16.53
C THR A 127 -27.69 -3.18 -16.60
N LYS A 128 -27.43 -1.89 -16.38
CA LYS A 128 -28.41 -0.82 -16.51
C LYS A 128 -28.89 -0.67 -17.96
N ALA A 129 -27.97 -0.64 -18.93
CA ALA A 129 -28.31 -0.53 -20.35
C ALA A 129 -29.17 -1.71 -20.83
N ILE A 130 -28.87 -2.94 -20.39
CA ILE A 130 -29.69 -4.13 -20.69
C ILE A 130 -31.10 -4.00 -20.10
N LYS A 131 -31.24 -3.50 -18.86
CA LYS A 131 -32.56 -3.28 -18.23
C LYS A 131 -33.39 -2.22 -18.97
N GLU A 132 -32.75 -1.13 -19.37
CA GLU A 132 -33.38 -0.06 -20.15
C GLU A 132 -33.85 -0.59 -21.52
N ALA A 133 -32.97 -1.29 -22.25
CA ALA A 133 -33.33 -1.92 -23.53
C ALA A 133 -34.52 -2.86 -23.39
N ASN A 134 -34.55 -3.72 -22.36
CA ASN A 134 -35.67 -4.64 -22.09
C ASN A 134 -36.99 -3.95 -21.71
N SER A 135 -36.93 -2.73 -21.16
CA SER A 135 -38.12 -1.98 -20.72
C SER A 135 -38.82 -1.27 -21.88
N VAL A 136 -38.08 -0.89 -22.94
CA VAL A 136 -38.58 -0.17 -24.12
C VAL A 136 -39.55 -1.01 -24.99
N PHE A 137 -39.72 -2.29 -24.68
CA PHE A 137 -40.41 -3.23 -25.57
C PHE A 137 -41.87 -3.58 -25.28
N LYS A 138 -42.38 -3.26 -24.10
CA LYS A 138 -43.63 -3.87 -23.64
C LYS A 138 -44.88 -2.98 -23.80
N ASP A 139 -44.73 -1.67 -23.80
CA ASP A 139 -45.89 -0.78 -23.65
C ASP A 139 -46.33 -0.05 -24.93
N GLU A 140 -45.54 -0.06 -26.02
CA GLU A 140 -45.82 0.77 -27.21
C GLU A 140 -45.79 0.05 -28.57
N TYR A 141 -45.50 -1.25 -28.66
CA TYR A 141 -45.33 -1.93 -29.96
C TYR A 141 -46.43 -2.94 -30.30
N LYS A 142 -46.92 -2.88 -31.56
CA LYS A 142 -47.65 -4.00 -32.17
C LYS A 142 -46.70 -5.19 -32.34
N PRO A 143 -47.17 -6.46 -32.23
CA PRO A 143 -46.33 -7.66 -32.02
C PRO A 143 -45.22 -7.96 -33.05
N ASN A 144 -45.19 -7.29 -34.20
CA ASN A 144 -44.36 -7.62 -35.36
C ASN A 144 -43.06 -6.80 -35.50
N THR A 145 -42.74 -5.89 -34.57
CA THR A 145 -41.51 -5.07 -34.61
C THR A 145 -40.53 -5.34 -33.48
N VAL A 146 -40.87 -6.24 -32.55
CA VAL A 146 -40.13 -6.51 -31.30
C VAL A 146 -39.02 -7.57 -31.52
N THR A 147 -39.18 -8.43 -32.52
CA THR A 147 -38.36 -9.63 -32.76
C THR A 147 -36.86 -9.35 -32.99
N PRO A 148 -36.45 -8.36 -33.80
CA PRO A 148 -35.03 -8.12 -34.08
C PRO A 148 -34.23 -7.66 -32.86
N LEU A 149 -34.87 -6.97 -31.92
CA LEU A 149 -34.20 -6.45 -30.74
C LEU A 149 -34.23 -7.49 -29.59
N GLU A 150 -35.22 -8.40 -29.54
CA GLU A 150 -35.19 -9.57 -28.63
C GLU A 150 -34.03 -10.53 -28.94
N GLU A 151 -33.65 -10.63 -30.22
CA GLU A 151 -32.48 -11.41 -30.65
C GLU A 151 -31.16 -10.72 -30.27
N ALA A 152 -31.11 -9.38 -30.35
CA ALA A 152 -29.91 -8.61 -30.00
C ALA A 152 -29.59 -8.59 -28.50
N VAL A 153 -30.58 -8.77 -27.61
CA VAL A 153 -30.38 -8.82 -26.14
C VAL A 153 -29.93 -10.22 -25.67
N LYS A 154 -30.10 -11.27 -26.49
CA LYS A 154 -29.73 -12.66 -26.16
C LYS A 154 -28.34 -13.07 -26.64
N ALA A 155 -27.70 -12.28 -27.51
CA ALA A 155 -26.39 -12.53 -28.10
C ALA A 155 -25.26 -11.93 -27.23
#